data_AF-A0ABD5Q314-F1
#
_entry.id   AF-A0ABD5Q314-F1
#
_cell.length_a   1.000
_cell.length_b   1.000
_cell.length_c   1.000
_cell.angle_alpha   90.00
_cell.angle_beta   90.00
_cell.angle_gamma   90.00
#
_symmetry.space_group_name_H-M   'P 1'
#
loop_
_entity.id
_entity.type
_entity.pdbx_description
1 polymer ?
#
loop_
_entity_poly.entity_id
_entity_poly.type
_entity_poly.pdbx_seq_one_letter_code
_entity_poly.pdbx_strand_id
1 'polypeptide(L)'
;MKVRVAGAVRTGRAVDLRRVSDCRAEGVGEPLSDALSLRDVAGVIRGDGGGDFDRDCTVESDCGGERDSALAIDCPDPGPVHDHVGVIRADMDLSVRSALAAAARTRGYTAPQADELAAVRERRDALDVPETDLERARRRVADASDATEEMRERVATLRGRVQALRDADADPADAETELADATRRLSEVRTERIAAEQALTEARDRARANRQRRRERLRLADRADNLRRAAREHLADEVRDAFADARDAVPDDDLGEVVEAALAVARVAAYDAPVVLARETDPFESAAEVAEWLDGPVIRL
;
A
#
# COMPACT_ATOMS: atom_id res chain seq x y z
N MET A 1 5.62 -15.42 25.65
CA MET A 1 4.22 -15.41 25.19
C MET A 1 3.31 -15.93 26.29
N LYS A 2 2.16 -15.30 26.47
CA LYS A 2 1.07 -15.74 27.35
C LYS A 2 -0.19 -15.88 26.53
N VAL A 3 -0.81 -17.05 26.54
CA VAL A 3 -2.04 -17.35 25.83
C VAL A 3 -3.13 -17.59 26.85
N ARG A 4 -4.21 -16.81 26.80
CA ARG A 4 -5.42 -17.01 27.60
C ARG A 4 -6.49 -17.59 26.69
N VAL A 5 -7.01 -18.77 27.04
CA VAL A 5 -8.14 -19.40 26.35
C VAL A 5 -9.18 -19.82 27.37
N ALA A 6 -10.43 -19.36 27.24
CA ALA A 6 -11.57 -19.74 28.10
C ALA A 6 -11.21 -19.73 29.61
N GLY A 7 -10.55 -18.67 30.08
CA GLY A 7 -10.11 -18.53 31.49
C GLY A 7 -8.82 -19.28 31.87
N ALA A 8 -8.35 -20.23 31.07
CA ALA A 8 -7.07 -20.90 31.29
C ALA A 8 -5.91 -20.08 30.72
N VAL A 9 -4.84 -19.91 31.51
CA VAL A 9 -3.62 -19.20 31.09
C VAL A 9 -2.51 -20.21 30.84
N ARG A 10 -1.95 -20.20 29.64
CA ARG A 10 -0.75 -20.95 29.26
C ARG A 10 0.39 -19.97 29.00
N THR A 11 1.55 -20.25 29.56
CA THR A 11 2.78 -19.46 29.38
C THR A 11 3.88 -20.37 28.89
N GLY A 12 4.62 -19.95 27.86
CA GLY A 12 5.73 -20.72 27.34
C GLY A 12 6.12 -20.34 25.92
N ARG A 13 7.16 -21.01 25.41
CA ARG A 13 7.54 -20.98 24.00
C ARG A 13 6.71 -21.95 23.16
N ALA A 14 6.21 -23.03 23.76
CA ALA A 14 5.35 -24.01 23.11
C ALA A 14 3.97 -24.02 23.77
N VAL A 15 2.92 -23.76 23.00
CA VAL A 15 1.52 -23.85 23.48
C VAL A 15 0.74 -24.79 22.58
N ASP A 16 0.17 -25.84 23.17
CA ASP A 16 -0.71 -26.78 22.50
C ASP A 16 -2.18 -26.43 22.84
N LEU A 17 -2.93 -25.96 21.85
CA LEU A 17 -4.34 -25.61 21.99
C LEU A 17 -5.27 -26.79 21.62
N ARG A 18 -4.78 -27.87 20.99
CA ARG A 18 -5.58 -29.09 20.73
C ARG A 18 -6.14 -29.67 22.00
N ARG A 19 -5.31 -29.69 23.04
CA ARG A 19 -5.67 -30.23 24.37
C ARG A 19 -6.66 -29.36 25.13
N VAL A 20 -6.80 -28.09 24.75
CA VAL A 20 -7.74 -27.14 25.39
C VAL A 20 -9.14 -27.31 24.82
N SER A 21 -9.26 -27.63 23.53
CA SER A 21 -10.54 -27.98 22.89
C SER A 21 -11.22 -29.23 23.49
N ASP A 22 -10.44 -30.11 24.14
CA ASP A 22 -10.94 -31.31 24.84
C ASP A 22 -11.32 -31.04 26.31
N CYS A 23 -10.93 -29.89 26.87
CA CYS A 23 -11.29 -29.52 28.23
C CYS A 23 -12.70 -28.92 28.26
N ARG A 24 -13.71 -29.73 28.55
CA ARG A 24 -15.04 -29.24 28.95
C ARG A 24 -14.87 -28.25 30.10
N ALA A 25 -15.26 -27.00 29.89
CA ALA A 25 -15.63 -26.15 31.02
C ALA A 25 -16.77 -26.85 31.77
N GLU A 26 -16.55 -27.21 33.04
CA GLU A 26 -17.61 -27.70 33.91
C GLU A 26 -18.59 -26.54 34.14
N GLY A 27 -19.61 -26.46 33.29
CA GLY A 27 -20.72 -25.51 33.41
C GLY A 27 -20.85 -24.56 32.23
N VAL A 28 -21.87 -24.82 31.41
CA VAL A 28 -22.45 -23.96 30.35
C VAL A 28 -21.65 -23.86 29.04
N GLY A 29 -22.30 -24.25 27.93
CA GLY A 29 -21.88 -23.91 26.55
C GLY A 29 -21.43 -25.08 25.70
N GLU A 30 -21.80 -25.07 24.42
CA GLU A 30 -21.46 -26.03 23.37
C GLU A 30 -19.94 -26.34 23.28
N PRO A 31 -19.53 -27.51 22.77
CA PRO A 31 -18.12 -27.86 22.66
C PRO A 31 -17.34 -26.79 21.86
N LEU A 32 -16.36 -26.18 22.51
CA LEU A 32 -15.41 -25.20 21.95
C LEU A 32 -14.54 -25.77 20.79
N SER A 33 -14.72 -27.03 20.40
CA SER A 33 -13.93 -27.68 19.34
C SER A 33 -14.10 -27.03 17.96
N ASP A 34 -15.19 -26.30 17.73
CA ASP A 34 -15.45 -25.53 16.49
C ASP A 34 -15.11 -24.02 16.62
N ALA A 35 -14.66 -23.55 17.79
CA ALA A 35 -14.70 -22.12 18.14
C ALA A 35 -13.37 -21.34 17.96
N LEU A 36 -12.24 -22.00 17.79
CA LEU A 36 -10.95 -21.33 17.54
C LEU A 36 -10.46 -21.68 16.15
N SER A 37 -10.88 -20.91 15.15
CA SER A 37 -10.36 -21.10 13.81
C SER A 37 -8.89 -20.64 13.74
N LEU A 38 -8.11 -21.25 12.83
CA LEU A 38 -6.76 -20.79 12.48
C LEU A 38 -6.72 -19.28 12.19
N ARG A 39 -7.80 -18.72 11.64
CA ARG A 39 -7.92 -17.29 11.33
C ARG A 39 -8.06 -16.44 12.58
N ASP A 40 -8.76 -16.91 13.60
CA ASP A 40 -8.96 -16.15 14.85
C ASP A 40 -7.64 -16.03 15.62
N VAL A 41 -6.88 -17.12 15.71
CA VAL A 41 -5.56 -17.13 16.35
C VAL A 41 -4.57 -16.26 15.58
N ALA A 42 -4.54 -16.37 14.26
CA ALA A 42 -3.68 -15.54 13.42
C ALA A 42 -4.05 -14.05 13.46
N GLY A 43 -5.34 -13.73 13.49
CA GLY A 43 -5.84 -12.36 13.59
C GLY A 43 -5.48 -11.71 14.92
N VAL A 44 -5.55 -12.46 16.03
CA VAL A 44 -5.11 -11.98 17.35
C VAL A 44 -3.60 -11.70 17.36
N ILE A 45 -2.77 -12.58 16.78
CA ILE A 45 -1.31 -12.37 16.71
C ILE A 45 -0.94 -11.14 15.87
N ARG A 46 -1.70 -10.83 14.80
CA ARG A 46 -1.46 -9.65 13.96
C ARG A 46 -2.00 -8.35 14.53
N GLY A 47 -2.73 -8.39 15.65
CA GLY A 47 -3.35 -7.20 16.24
C GLY A 47 -4.60 -6.71 15.52
N ASP A 48 -5.19 -7.52 14.62
CA ASP A 48 -6.44 -7.19 13.91
C ASP A 48 -7.67 -7.23 14.86
N GLY A 49 -7.52 -7.86 16.03
CA GLY A 49 -8.49 -7.88 17.13
C GLY A 49 -8.00 -7.03 18.31
N GLY A 50 -8.19 -5.71 18.24
CA GLY A 50 -7.79 -4.79 19.30
C GLY A 50 -8.41 -5.13 20.66
N GLY A 51 -7.56 -5.51 21.60
CA GLY A 51 -7.82 -5.48 23.03
C GLY A 51 -6.52 -5.05 23.70
N ASP A 52 -6.45 -3.78 24.10
CA ASP A 52 -5.31 -3.21 24.82
C ASP A 52 -5.06 -4.06 26.08
N PHE A 53 -3.92 -4.73 26.12
CA PHE A 53 -3.55 -5.58 27.25
C PHE A 53 -3.04 -4.66 28.34
N ASP A 54 -3.95 -4.11 29.13
CA ASP A 54 -3.60 -3.23 30.26
C ASP A 54 -2.60 -3.97 31.16
N ARG A 55 -1.40 -3.40 31.24
CA ARG A 55 -0.20 -4.04 31.80
C ARG A 55 -0.20 -4.06 33.33
N ASP A 56 -1.30 -3.66 33.97
CA ASP A 56 -1.39 -3.46 35.41
C ASP A 56 -2.82 -3.72 35.93
N CYS A 57 -3.23 -4.98 35.99
CA CYS A 57 -4.45 -5.37 36.72
C CYS A 57 -4.04 -6.17 37.96
N THR A 58 -3.63 -5.45 39.00
CA THR A 58 -3.74 -5.96 40.37
C THR A 58 -5.21 -6.21 40.70
N VAL A 59 -5.45 -7.30 41.41
CA VAL A 59 -6.75 -7.83 41.82
C VAL A 59 -7.67 -6.72 42.35
N GLU A 60 -8.93 -6.74 41.91
CA GLU A 60 -10.05 -5.86 42.28
C GLU A 60 -10.22 -4.57 41.45
N SER A 61 -10.65 -4.71 40.19
CA SER A 61 -11.56 -3.72 39.62
C SER A 61 -12.50 -4.36 38.59
N ASP A 62 -13.78 -4.20 38.85
CA ASP A 62 -14.92 -4.64 38.04
C ASP A 62 -14.95 -3.81 36.74
N CYS A 63 -14.53 -4.40 35.63
CA CYS A 63 -14.62 -3.81 34.29
C CYS A 63 -15.67 -4.59 33.49
N GLY A 64 -16.92 -4.10 33.55
CA GLY A 64 -18.01 -4.55 32.70
C GLY A 64 -17.76 -4.14 31.24
N GLY A 65 -17.36 -5.11 30.43
CA GLY A 65 -17.25 -5.00 28.98
C GLY A 65 -17.36 -6.40 28.37
N GLU A 66 -18.58 -6.80 28.02
CA GLU A 66 -18.90 -8.06 27.32
C GLU A 66 -18.30 -8.06 25.91
N ARG A 67 -17.02 -8.39 25.82
CA ARG A 67 -16.48 -9.35 24.87
C ARG A 67 -15.46 -10.15 25.65
N ASP A 68 -15.94 -11.21 26.30
CA ASP A 68 -15.09 -12.31 26.73
C ASP A 68 -14.55 -12.95 25.45
N SER A 69 -13.51 -12.33 24.86
CA SER A 69 -12.78 -12.94 23.77
C SER A 69 -12.18 -14.19 24.37
N ALA A 70 -12.81 -15.33 24.05
CA ALA A 70 -12.42 -16.64 24.53
C ALA A 70 -10.94 -16.98 24.23
N LEU A 71 -10.24 -16.14 23.46
CA LEU A 71 -8.82 -16.19 23.15
C LEU A 71 -8.16 -14.80 23.23
N ALA A 72 -7.07 -14.69 23.99
CA ALA A 72 -6.16 -13.54 23.98
C ALA A 72 -4.70 -14.02 24.00
N ILE A 73 -3.85 -13.43 23.16
CA ILE A 73 -2.43 -13.79 23.02
C ILE A 73 -1.58 -12.55 23.26
N ASP A 74 -0.75 -12.59 24.30
CA ASP A 74 0.28 -11.59 24.58
C ASP A 74 1.63 -12.09 24.06
N CYS A 75 2.06 -11.51 22.94
CA CYS A 75 3.30 -11.82 22.25
C CYS A 75 3.93 -10.56 21.63
N PRO A 76 5.23 -10.59 21.31
CA PRO A 76 5.87 -9.55 20.50
C PRO A 76 5.18 -9.37 19.14
N ASP A 77 5.34 -8.19 18.54
CA ASP A 77 4.78 -7.90 17.23
C ASP A 77 5.33 -8.86 16.15
N PRO A 78 4.47 -9.39 15.26
CA PRO A 78 4.92 -10.25 14.17
C PRO A 78 5.84 -9.50 13.21
N GLY A 79 6.92 -10.16 12.81
CA GLY A 79 7.89 -9.63 11.86
C GLY A 79 7.51 -9.94 10.41
N PRO A 80 8.30 -9.45 9.43
CA PRO A 80 8.02 -9.65 8.00
C PRO A 80 7.95 -11.12 7.54
N VAL A 81 8.49 -12.05 8.33
CA VAL A 81 8.46 -13.48 8.03
C VAL A 81 7.08 -14.10 8.32
N HIS A 82 6.31 -13.52 9.25
CA HIS A 82 4.97 -14.00 9.62
C HIS A 82 3.92 -13.80 8.51
N ASP A 83 4.16 -12.87 7.58
CA ASP A 83 3.35 -12.72 6.36
C ASP A 83 3.42 -13.97 5.46
N HIS A 84 4.47 -14.79 5.63
CA HIS A 84 4.71 -15.99 4.82
C HIS A 84 4.51 -17.28 5.59
N VAL A 85 4.99 -17.35 6.84
CA VAL A 85 5.00 -18.59 7.64
C VAL A 85 4.39 -18.39 9.03
N GLY A 86 3.69 -17.28 9.29
CA GLY A 86 3.04 -17.05 10.58
C GLY A 86 1.91 -18.05 10.87
N VAL A 87 1.32 -18.62 9.82
CA VAL A 87 0.35 -19.72 9.89
C VAL A 87 0.71 -20.75 8.84
N ILE A 88 1.03 -21.96 9.27
CA ILE A 88 1.36 -23.09 8.38
C ILE A 88 0.16 -24.03 8.35
N ARG A 89 -0.35 -24.28 7.15
CA ARG A 89 -1.56 -25.06 6.87
C ARG A 89 -1.52 -25.61 5.44
N ALA A 90 -2.25 -26.70 5.18
CA ALA A 90 -2.12 -27.46 3.94
C ALA A 90 -2.52 -26.68 2.68
N ASP A 91 -3.46 -25.73 2.81
CA ASP A 91 -3.99 -24.90 1.72
C ASP A 91 -3.25 -23.57 1.55
N MET A 92 -2.07 -23.40 2.15
CA MET A 92 -1.30 -22.15 2.02
C MET A 92 -0.57 -22.05 0.68
N ASP A 93 -0.38 -20.82 0.21
CA ASP A 93 0.51 -20.51 -0.91
C ASP A 93 1.81 -19.91 -0.39
N LEU A 94 2.95 -20.40 -0.86
CA LEU A 94 4.26 -19.90 -0.43
C LEU A 94 5.13 -19.53 -1.63
N SER A 95 5.54 -18.26 -1.68
CA SER A 95 6.67 -17.84 -2.51
C SER A 95 7.97 -18.05 -1.74
N VAL A 96 8.60 -19.22 -1.87
CA VAL A 96 9.82 -19.61 -1.14
C VAL A 96 10.89 -18.52 -1.20
N ARG A 97 11.16 -17.95 -2.38
CA ARG A 97 12.15 -16.86 -2.54
C ARG A 97 11.80 -15.62 -1.71
N SER A 98 10.52 -15.24 -1.64
CA SER A 98 10.10 -14.06 -0.87
C SER A 98 10.19 -14.34 0.63
N ALA A 99 9.81 -15.55 1.04
CA ALA A 99 9.84 -15.99 2.43
C ALA A 99 11.27 -16.13 2.97
N LEU A 100 12.20 -16.68 2.17
CA LEU A 100 13.63 -16.72 2.50
C LEU A 100 14.24 -15.32 2.59
N ALA A 101 13.88 -14.41 1.68
CA ALA A 101 14.34 -13.04 1.78
C ALA A 101 13.81 -12.33 3.04
N ALA A 102 12.63 -12.71 3.55
CA ALA A 102 12.13 -12.23 4.84
C ALA A 102 12.89 -12.84 6.01
N ALA A 103 13.13 -14.16 6.01
CA ALA A 103 13.92 -14.87 7.01
C ALA A 103 15.36 -14.34 7.12
N ALA A 104 16.01 -14.08 5.99
CA ALA A 104 17.33 -13.47 5.96
C ALA A 104 17.36 -12.09 6.66
N ARG A 105 16.34 -11.25 6.45
CA ARG A 105 16.27 -9.94 7.12
C ARG A 105 16.12 -10.07 8.62
N THR A 106 15.38 -11.06 9.12
CA THR A 106 15.24 -11.22 10.57
C THR A 106 16.55 -11.67 11.22
N ARG A 107 17.47 -12.27 10.46
CA ARG A 107 18.85 -12.55 10.85
C ARG A 107 19.84 -11.39 10.64
N GLY A 108 19.35 -10.23 10.21
CA GLY A 108 20.16 -9.02 10.02
C GLY A 108 20.85 -8.91 8.66
N TYR A 109 20.61 -9.83 7.72
CA TYR A 109 21.17 -9.71 6.38
C TYR A 109 20.55 -8.52 5.63
N THR A 110 21.41 -7.77 4.94
CA THR A 110 21.02 -6.61 4.13
C THR A 110 21.53 -6.79 2.71
N ALA A 111 20.69 -6.46 1.73
CA ALA A 111 21.06 -6.56 0.33
C ALA A 111 21.88 -5.33 -0.12
N PRO A 112 22.92 -5.49 -0.96
CA PRO A 112 23.67 -4.38 -1.52
C PRO A 112 22.81 -3.35 -2.27
N GLN A 113 21.65 -3.76 -2.77
CA GLN A 113 20.71 -2.90 -3.49
C GLN A 113 19.85 -2.03 -2.56
N ALA A 114 19.95 -2.16 -1.23
CA ALA A 114 19.09 -1.46 -0.28
C ALA A 114 19.20 0.07 -0.39
N ASP A 115 20.42 0.60 -0.41
CA ASP A 115 20.66 2.05 -0.50
C ASP A 115 20.19 2.62 -1.84
N GLU A 116 20.49 1.92 -2.93
CA GLU A 116 20.03 2.34 -4.26
C GLU A 116 18.50 2.30 -4.36
N LEU A 117 17.86 1.29 -3.78
CA LEU A 117 16.40 1.19 -3.74
C LEU A 117 15.78 2.34 -2.93
N ALA A 118 16.40 2.72 -1.81
CA ALA A 118 15.97 3.87 -1.02
C ALA A 118 16.08 5.17 -1.82
N ALA A 119 17.23 5.42 -2.46
CA ALA A 119 17.47 6.60 -3.28
C ALA A 119 16.51 6.69 -4.49
N VAL A 120 16.25 5.56 -5.17
CA VAL A 120 15.30 5.52 -6.30
C VAL A 120 13.87 5.82 -5.83
N ARG A 121 13.46 5.31 -4.67
CA ARG A 121 12.14 5.61 -4.09
C ARG A 121 12.01 7.09 -3.73
N GLU A 122 13.00 7.65 -3.03
CA GLU A 122 13.03 9.07 -2.69
C GLU A 122 12.92 9.95 -3.95
N ARG A 123 13.75 9.67 -4.97
CA ARG A 123 13.70 10.41 -6.23
C ARG A 123 12.36 10.27 -6.93
N ARG A 124 11.73 9.09 -6.90
CA ARG A 124 10.40 8.87 -7.48
C ARG A 124 9.35 9.69 -6.74
N ASP A 125 9.42 9.75 -5.42
CA ASP A 125 8.42 10.40 -4.58
C ASP A 125 8.58 11.94 -4.61
N ALA A 126 9.78 12.44 -4.89
CA ALA A 126 10.05 13.86 -5.16
C ALA A 126 9.48 14.36 -6.50
N LEU A 127 9.08 13.47 -7.43
CA LEU A 127 8.50 13.87 -8.72
C LEU A 127 7.02 14.24 -8.57
N ASP A 128 6.77 15.53 -8.37
CA ASP A 128 5.43 16.10 -8.43
C ASP A 128 4.96 16.28 -9.90
N VAL A 129 3.70 15.95 -10.15
CA VAL A 129 3.09 16.02 -11.48
C VAL A 129 1.78 16.79 -11.39
N PRO A 130 1.83 18.12 -11.51
CA PRO A 130 0.63 18.95 -11.43
C PRO A 130 -0.33 18.64 -12.60
N GLU A 131 -1.61 18.90 -12.37
CA GLU A 131 -2.61 18.87 -13.43
C GLU A 131 -2.44 20.07 -14.38
N THR A 132 -2.87 19.92 -15.63
CA THR A 132 -2.82 21.01 -16.61
C THR A 132 -4.04 20.96 -17.51
N ASP A 133 -4.83 22.03 -17.49
CA ASP A 133 -6.04 22.16 -18.28
C ASP A 133 -5.74 22.81 -19.65
N LEU A 134 -5.30 21.96 -20.58
CA LEU A 134 -5.07 22.36 -21.97
C LEU A 134 -6.35 22.69 -22.72
N GLU A 135 -7.46 22.05 -22.36
CA GLU A 135 -8.73 22.24 -23.06
C GLU A 135 -9.28 23.64 -22.80
N ARG A 136 -9.32 24.05 -21.53
CA ARG A 136 -9.73 25.40 -21.16
C ARG A 136 -8.84 26.47 -21.77
N ALA A 137 -7.53 26.22 -21.84
CA ALA A 137 -6.61 27.16 -22.49
C ALA A 137 -6.88 27.31 -24.00
N ARG A 138 -7.20 26.20 -24.70
CA ARG A 138 -7.57 26.23 -26.13
C ARG A 138 -8.90 26.95 -26.35
N ARG A 139 -9.89 26.67 -25.49
CA ARG A 139 -11.21 27.29 -25.56
C ARG A 139 -11.13 28.81 -25.44
N ARG A 140 -10.38 29.31 -24.44
CA ARG A 140 -10.15 30.75 -24.29
C ARG A 140 -9.53 31.42 -25.51
N VAL A 141 -8.59 30.76 -26.18
CA VAL A 141 -8.01 31.30 -27.42
C VAL A 141 -9.05 31.36 -28.54
N ALA A 142 -9.90 30.34 -28.68
CA ALA A 142 -10.99 30.36 -29.66
C ALA A 142 -11.98 31.50 -29.35
N ASP A 143 -12.49 31.57 -28.12
CA ASP A 143 -13.45 32.59 -27.69
C ASP A 143 -12.90 34.02 -27.92
N ALA A 144 -11.63 34.27 -27.55
CA ALA A 144 -10.99 35.57 -27.74
C ALA A 144 -10.69 35.89 -29.21
N SER A 145 -10.46 34.87 -30.05
CA SER A 145 -10.29 35.05 -31.49
C SER A 145 -11.62 35.41 -32.16
N ASP A 146 -12.69 34.70 -31.83
CA ASP A 146 -14.04 34.97 -32.34
C ASP A 146 -14.51 36.37 -31.97
N ALA A 147 -14.34 36.76 -30.69
CA ALA A 147 -14.64 38.12 -30.22
C ALA A 147 -13.79 39.18 -30.94
N THR A 148 -12.52 38.87 -31.27
CA THR A 148 -11.66 39.79 -32.03
C THR A 148 -12.20 40.01 -33.44
N GLU A 149 -12.65 38.95 -34.12
CA GLU A 149 -13.21 39.07 -35.47
C GLU A 149 -14.55 39.80 -35.48
N GLU A 150 -15.45 39.49 -34.54
CA GLU A 150 -16.73 40.20 -34.39
C GLU A 150 -16.52 41.72 -34.20
N MET A 151 -15.55 42.10 -33.34
CA MET A 151 -15.27 43.52 -33.10
C MET A 151 -14.61 44.21 -34.31
N ARG A 152 -13.82 43.48 -35.12
CA ARG A 152 -13.28 44.02 -36.38
C ARG A 152 -14.38 44.28 -37.40
N GLU A 153 -15.33 43.35 -37.53
CA GLU A 153 -16.49 43.53 -38.39
C GLU A 153 -17.29 44.76 -37.97
N ARG A 154 -17.58 44.90 -36.67
CA ARG A 154 -18.27 46.08 -36.14
C ARG A 154 -17.54 47.39 -36.43
N VAL A 155 -16.23 47.43 -36.25
CA VAL A 155 -15.41 48.61 -36.60
C VAL A 155 -15.49 48.91 -38.10
N ALA A 156 -15.46 47.90 -38.97
CA ALA A 156 -15.59 48.08 -40.41
C ALA A 156 -16.98 48.65 -40.80
N THR A 157 -18.05 48.11 -40.22
CA THR A 157 -19.42 48.63 -40.41
C THR A 157 -19.53 50.09 -39.99
N LEU A 158 -19.02 50.45 -38.81
CA LEU A 158 -19.08 51.83 -38.31
C LEU A 158 -18.25 52.80 -39.16
N ARG A 159 -17.07 52.37 -39.64
CA ARG A 159 -16.28 53.15 -40.62
C ARG A 159 -17.07 53.41 -41.90
N GLY A 160 -17.73 52.38 -42.44
CA GLY A 160 -18.61 52.52 -43.61
C GLY A 160 -19.76 53.51 -43.37
N ARG A 161 -20.40 53.45 -42.20
CA ARG A 161 -21.47 54.38 -41.80
C ARG A 161 -20.99 55.83 -41.70
N VAL A 162 -19.85 56.07 -41.05
CA VAL A 162 -19.23 57.41 -40.96
C VAL A 162 -18.94 57.95 -42.36
N GLN A 163 -18.38 57.13 -43.25
CA GLN A 163 -18.09 57.56 -44.62
C GLN A 163 -19.36 57.92 -45.39
N ALA A 164 -20.40 57.08 -45.32
CA ALA A 164 -21.66 57.34 -46.00
C ALA A 164 -22.37 58.63 -45.53
N LEU A 165 -22.30 58.95 -44.22
CA LEU A 165 -22.83 60.21 -43.68
C LEU A 165 -22.08 61.42 -44.23
N ARG A 166 -20.74 61.34 -44.29
CA ARG A 166 -19.90 62.40 -44.87
C ARG A 166 -20.16 62.59 -46.36
N ASP A 167 -20.31 61.49 -47.11
CA ASP A 167 -20.60 61.55 -48.55
C ASP A 167 -21.98 62.17 -48.86
N ALA A 168 -22.90 62.11 -47.90
CA ALA A 168 -24.24 62.70 -47.98
C ALA A 168 -24.34 64.10 -47.36
N ASP A 169 -23.22 64.72 -46.95
CA ASP A 169 -23.16 65.98 -46.19
C ASP A 169 -24.07 65.99 -44.92
N ALA A 170 -24.25 64.82 -44.30
CA ALA A 170 -24.96 64.66 -43.03
C ALA A 170 -23.98 64.68 -41.83
N ASP A 171 -24.46 65.03 -40.64
CA ASP A 171 -23.65 65.08 -39.41
C ASP A 171 -23.19 63.66 -38.97
N PRO A 172 -21.88 63.37 -38.94
CA PRO A 172 -21.36 62.05 -38.57
C PRO A 172 -21.03 61.90 -37.07
N ALA A 173 -21.22 62.93 -36.23
CA ALA A 173 -20.67 62.97 -34.87
C ALA A 173 -21.00 61.75 -33.98
N ASP A 174 -22.25 61.28 -34.01
CA ASP A 174 -22.67 60.10 -33.24
C ASP A 174 -21.97 58.83 -33.73
N ALA A 175 -21.89 58.65 -35.06
CA ALA A 175 -21.24 57.50 -35.67
C ALA A 175 -19.71 57.49 -35.44
N GLU A 176 -19.10 58.67 -35.35
CA GLU A 176 -17.69 58.82 -34.99
C GLU A 176 -17.43 58.43 -33.53
N THR A 177 -18.33 58.82 -32.62
CA THR A 177 -18.27 58.42 -31.21
C THR A 177 -18.41 56.90 -31.06
N GLU A 178 -19.39 56.29 -31.73
CA GLU A 178 -19.56 54.84 -31.76
C GLU A 178 -18.32 54.13 -32.33
N LEU A 179 -17.71 54.67 -33.39
CA LEU A 179 -16.50 54.12 -34.00
C LEU A 179 -15.29 54.21 -33.07
N ALA A 180 -15.11 55.33 -32.36
CA ALA A 180 -14.04 55.49 -31.38
C ALA A 180 -14.18 54.46 -30.25
N ASP A 181 -15.39 54.26 -29.75
CA ASP A 181 -15.70 53.25 -28.73
C ASP A 181 -15.45 51.82 -29.21
N ALA A 182 -15.90 51.48 -30.42
CA ALA A 182 -15.66 50.16 -31.01
C ALA A 182 -14.17 49.91 -31.24
N THR A 183 -13.40 50.93 -31.63
CA THR A 183 -11.95 50.83 -31.81
C THR A 183 -11.23 50.60 -30.47
N ARG A 184 -11.66 51.26 -29.40
CA ARG A 184 -11.16 51.01 -28.04
C ARG A 184 -11.43 49.56 -27.62
N ARG A 185 -12.67 49.08 -27.75
CA ARG A 185 -13.05 47.69 -27.43
C ARG A 185 -12.28 46.66 -28.25
N LEU A 186 -12.02 46.95 -29.54
CA LEU A 186 -11.18 46.08 -30.38
C LEU A 186 -9.77 45.93 -29.82
N SER A 187 -9.18 47.01 -29.31
CA SER A 187 -7.85 46.95 -28.66
C SER A 187 -7.89 46.09 -27.39
N GLU A 188 -8.92 46.23 -26.56
CA GLU A 188 -9.11 45.43 -25.35
C GLU A 188 -9.21 43.93 -25.67
N VAL A 189 -10.08 43.55 -26.61
CA VAL A 189 -10.28 42.15 -27.01
C VAL A 189 -9.02 41.58 -27.69
N ARG A 190 -8.28 42.38 -28.46
CA ARG A 190 -6.98 41.96 -29.01
C ARG A 190 -5.96 41.65 -27.91
N THR A 191 -5.92 42.45 -26.86
CA THR A 191 -5.06 42.20 -25.70
C THR A 191 -5.46 40.90 -25.00
N GLU A 192 -6.77 40.66 -24.83
CA GLU A 192 -7.26 39.39 -24.25
C GLU A 192 -6.86 38.18 -25.12
N ARG A 193 -6.95 38.28 -26.45
CA ARG A 193 -6.49 37.21 -27.36
C ARG A 193 -5.01 36.91 -27.18
N ILE A 194 -4.17 37.95 -27.10
CA ILE A 194 -2.72 37.77 -26.86
C ILE A 194 -2.46 37.08 -25.52
N ALA A 195 -3.16 37.50 -24.46
CA ALA A 195 -3.05 36.88 -23.14
C ALA A 195 -3.50 35.40 -23.16
N ALA A 196 -4.58 35.09 -23.87
CA ALA A 196 -5.06 33.72 -24.03
C ALA A 196 -4.04 32.84 -24.80
N GLU A 197 -3.43 33.36 -25.86
CA GLU A 197 -2.40 32.66 -26.65
C GLU A 197 -1.13 32.37 -25.82
N GLN A 198 -0.70 33.35 -25.01
CA GLN A 198 0.41 33.18 -24.07
C GLN A 198 0.08 32.09 -23.04
N ALA A 199 -1.10 32.15 -22.42
CA ALA A 199 -1.53 31.15 -21.45
C ALA A 199 -1.62 29.73 -22.04
N LEU A 200 -2.06 29.60 -23.31
CA LEU A 200 -2.06 28.31 -24.02
C LEU A 200 -0.64 27.79 -24.28
N THR A 201 0.29 28.67 -24.62
CA THR A 201 1.69 28.30 -24.84
C THR A 201 2.30 27.76 -23.55
N GLU A 202 2.14 28.46 -22.43
CA GLU A 202 2.61 27.99 -21.14
C GLU A 202 1.92 26.68 -20.70
N ALA A 203 0.62 26.54 -20.94
CA ALA A 203 -0.09 25.30 -20.64
C ALA A 203 0.45 24.12 -21.46
N ARG A 204 0.84 24.34 -22.72
CA ARG A 204 1.50 23.32 -23.55
C ARG A 204 2.86 22.92 -23.00
N ASP A 205 3.65 23.88 -22.54
CA ASP A 205 4.96 23.60 -21.96
C ASP A 205 4.85 22.87 -20.63
N ARG A 206 3.94 23.29 -19.75
CA ARG A 206 3.60 22.55 -18.52
C ARG A 206 3.16 21.12 -18.82
N ALA A 207 2.26 20.92 -19.79
CA ALA A 207 1.82 19.59 -20.18
C ALA A 207 2.95 18.71 -20.75
N ARG A 208 3.91 19.29 -21.49
CA ARG A 208 5.11 18.57 -21.96
C ARG A 208 6.00 18.18 -20.77
N ALA A 209 6.28 19.11 -19.86
CA ALA A 209 7.08 18.84 -18.66
C ALA A 209 6.43 17.75 -17.79
N ASN A 210 5.11 17.83 -17.58
CA ASN A 210 4.37 16.83 -16.81
C ASN A 210 4.42 15.44 -17.46
N ARG A 211 4.34 15.35 -18.79
CA ARG A 211 4.54 14.07 -19.50
C ARG A 211 5.94 13.52 -19.29
N GLN A 212 6.98 14.37 -19.30
CA GLN A 212 8.35 13.92 -19.03
C GLN A 212 8.50 13.43 -17.58
N ARG A 213 7.96 14.15 -16.60
CA ARG A 213 7.96 13.73 -15.19
C ARG A 213 7.23 12.41 -14.97
N ARG A 214 6.07 12.20 -15.60
CA ARG A 214 5.35 10.91 -15.57
C ARG A 214 6.18 9.76 -16.14
N ARG A 215 6.85 9.98 -17.27
CA ARG A 215 7.76 8.98 -17.87
C ARG A 215 8.91 8.64 -16.94
N GLU A 216 9.53 9.65 -16.33
CA GLU A 216 10.61 9.43 -15.37
C GLU A 216 10.14 8.68 -14.13
N ARG A 217 8.98 9.06 -13.57
CA ARG A 217 8.37 8.37 -12.43
C ARG A 217 8.10 6.89 -12.72
N LEU A 218 7.62 6.58 -13.92
CA LEU A 218 7.41 5.20 -14.37
C LEU A 218 8.73 4.43 -14.46
N ARG A 219 9.76 5.01 -15.09
CA ARG A 219 11.10 4.40 -15.16
C ARG A 219 11.70 4.12 -13.79
N LEU A 220 11.54 5.04 -12.84
CA LEU A 220 12.00 4.86 -11.47
C LEU A 220 11.21 3.79 -10.74
N ALA A 221 9.90 3.67 -10.98
CA ALA A 221 9.09 2.58 -10.44
C ALA A 221 9.59 1.22 -10.96
N ASP A 222 9.81 1.08 -12.27
CA ASP A 222 10.35 -0.14 -12.87
C ASP A 222 11.74 -0.49 -12.33
N ARG A 223 12.62 0.52 -12.19
CA ARG A 223 13.94 0.33 -11.59
C ARG A 223 13.82 -0.14 -10.13
N ALA A 224 12.93 0.46 -9.34
CA ALA A 224 12.71 0.05 -7.96
C ALA A 224 12.18 -1.38 -7.86
N ASP A 225 11.34 -1.82 -8.79
CA ASP A 225 10.86 -3.19 -8.85
C ASP A 225 11.99 -4.18 -9.19
N ASN A 226 12.84 -3.83 -10.16
CA ASN A 226 14.02 -4.62 -10.50
C ASN A 226 15.00 -4.72 -9.33
N LEU A 227 15.30 -3.60 -8.66
CA LEU A 227 16.16 -3.58 -7.47
C LEU A 227 15.56 -4.43 -6.33
N ARG A 228 14.24 -4.40 -6.13
CA ARG A 228 13.57 -5.28 -5.15
C ARG A 228 13.70 -6.76 -5.50
N ARG A 229 13.56 -7.11 -6.78
CA ARG A 229 13.74 -8.50 -7.23
C ARG A 229 15.18 -8.97 -6.96
N ALA A 230 16.18 -8.17 -7.37
CA ALA A 230 17.59 -8.46 -7.13
C ALA A 230 17.92 -8.55 -5.63
N ALA A 231 17.38 -7.65 -4.81
CA ALA A 231 17.57 -7.68 -3.36
C ALA A 231 16.98 -8.95 -2.73
N ARG A 232 15.80 -9.40 -3.17
CA ARG A 232 15.20 -10.65 -2.68
C ARG A 232 15.99 -11.86 -3.12
N GLU A 233 16.46 -11.89 -4.37
CA GLU A 233 17.31 -12.96 -4.88
C GLU A 233 18.58 -13.09 -4.05
N HIS A 234 19.30 -11.98 -3.86
CA HIS A 234 20.51 -11.95 -3.04
C HIS A 234 20.25 -12.42 -1.60
N LEU A 235 19.21 -11.89 -0.94
CA LEU A 235 18.87 -12.30 0.44
C LEU A 235 18.46 -13.78 0.53
N ALA A 236 17.76 -14.30 -0.47
CA ALA A 236 17.40 -15.72 -0.50
C ALA A 236 18.63 -16.60 -0.74
N ASP A 237 19.60 -16.14 -1.52
CA ASP A 237 20.87 -16.83 -1.75
C ASP A 237 21.72 -16.92 -0.48
N GLU A 238 21.77 -15.85 0.34
CA GLU A 238 22.51 -15.84 1.62
C GLU A 238 22.07 -16.94 2.60
N VAL A 239 20.79 -17.34 2.56
CA VAL A 239 20.23 -18.37 3.45
C VAL A 239 19.90 -19.68 2.74
N ARG A 240 20.32 -19.83 1.48
CA ARG A 240 19.95 -20.96 0.63
C ARG A 240 20.42 -22.30 1.19
N ASP A 241 21.66 -22.37 1.65
CA ASP A 241 22.23 -23.61 2.18
C ASP A 241 21.57 -23.99 3.50
N ALA A 242 21.39 -23.03 4.41
CA ALA A 242 20.66 -23.24 5.66
C ALA A 242 19.21 -23.69 5.44
N PHE A 243 18.56 -23.21 4.37
CA PHE A 243 17.23 -23.67 3.98
C PHE A 243 17.23 -25.09 3.45
N ALA A 244 18.21 -25.48 2.62
CA ALA A 244 18.35 -26.85 2.14
C ALA A 244 18.55 -27.80 3.32
N ASP A 245 19.47 -27.48 4.24
CA ASP A 245 19.71 -28.26 5.46
C ASP A 245 18.44 -28.36 6.33
N ALA A 246 17.71 -27.25 6.49
CA ALA A 246 16.47 -27.23 7.26
C ALA A 246 15.36 -28.07 6.61
N ARG A 247 15.28 -28.07 5.28
CA ARG A 247 14.32 -28.88 4.52
C ARG A 247 14.63 -30.37 4.62
N ASP A 248 15.90 -30.74 4.49
CA ASP A 248 16.35 -32.13 4.62
C ASP A 248 16.17 -32.68 6.05
N ALA A 249 16.07 -31.78 7.04
CA ALA A 249 15.80 -32.12 8.44
C ALA A 249 14.30 -32.10 8.83
N VAL A 250 13.38 -31.84 7.89
CA VAL A 250 11.94 -31.96 8.14
C VAL A 250 11.60 -33.46 8.30
N PRO A 251 10.84 -33.86 9.34
CA PRO A 251 10.41 -35.25 9.49
C PRO A 251 9.61 -35.74 8.27
N ASP A 252 9.88 -36.98 7.85
CA ASP A 252 9.26 -37.61 6.68
C ASP A 252 7.86 -38.14 7.04
N ASP A 253 6.83 -37.32 6.78
CA ASP A 253 5.44 -37.54 7.20
C ASP A 253 4.42 -37.31 6.06
N ASP A 254 4.82 -37.56 4.80
CA ASP A 254 3.99 -37.31 3.60
C ASP A 254 3.42 -35.87 3.57
N LEU A 255 4.21 -34.90 4.06
CA LEU A 255 3.84 -33.49 4.02
C LEU A 255 3.86 -32.97 2.58
N GLY A 256 2.95 -32.06 2.25
CA GLY A 256 3.02 -31.38 0.96
C GLY A 256 4.28 -30.50 0.86
N GLU A 257 4.91 -30.45 -0.32
CA GLU A 257 6.14 -29.66 -0.57
C GLU A 257 6.07 -28.21 -0.06
N VAL A 258 4.90 -27.58 -0.13
CA VAL A 258 4.70 -26.21 0.37
C VAL A 258 4.83 -26.13 1.89
N VAL A 259 4.32 -27.12 2.62
CA VAL A 259 4.37 -27.21 4.08
C VAL A 259 5.80 -27.49 4.54
N GLU A 260 6.49 -28.43 3.90
CA GLU A 260 7.92 -28.69 4.15
C GLU A 260 8.75 -27.40 3.99
N ALA A 261 8.53 -26.68 2.88
CA ALA A 261 9.21 -25.43 2.61
C ALA A 261 8.86 -24.35 3.65
N ALA A 262 7.61 -24.27 4.12
CA ALA A 262 7.20 -23.33 5.15
C ALA A 262 7.88 -23.63 6.51
N LEU A 263 7.94 -24.90 6.91
CA LEU A 263 8.65 -25.33 8.12
C LEU A 263 10.14 -25.02 8.04
N ALA A 264 10.78 -25.33 6.90
CA ALA A 264 12.19 -25.02 6.69
C ALA A 264 12.46 -23.50 6.71
N VAL A 265 11.60 -22.68 6.08
CA VAL A 265 11.71 -21.22 6.17
C VAL A 265 11.54 -20.72 7.60
N ALA A 266 10.58 -21.25 8.35
CA ALA A 266 10.38 -20.88 9.74
C ALA A 266 11.64 -21.23 10.56
N ARG A 267 12.22 -22.41 10.43
CA ARG A 267 13.49 -22.77 11.08
C ARG A 267 14.68 -21.86 10.69
N VAL A 268 14.68 -21.35 9.46
CA VAL A 268 15.70 -20.39 8.98
C VAL A 268 15.42 -18.95 9.41
N ALA A 269 14.27 -18.65 9.97
CA ALA A 269 13.98 -17.31 10.46
C ALA A 269 14.45 -17.14 11.91
N ALA A 270 14.83 -15.92 12.29
CA ALA A 270 14.83 -15.49 13.68
C ALA A 270 13.50 -14.75 13.98
N TYR A 271 12.78 -15.12 15.05
CA TYR A 271 11.53 -14.45 15.42
C TYR A 271 11.16 -14.69 16.89
N ASP A 272 10.47 -13.71 17.46
CA ASP A 272 9.98 -13.75 18.84
C ASP A 272 8.45 -13.86 18.96
N ALA A 273 7.73 -13.61 17.87
CA ALA A 273 6.28 -13.79 17.77
C ALA A 273 5.94 -15.23 17.33
N PRO A 274 4.90 -15.86 17.88
CA PRO A 274 4.61 -17.28 17.63
C PRO A 274 4.27 -17.60 16.17
N VAL A 275 4.69 -18.79 15.72
CA VAL A 275 4.20 -19.43 14.50
C VAL A 275 3.07 -20.38 14.84
N VAL A 276 1.99 -20.36 14.06
CA VAL A 276 0.82 -21.22 14.26
C VAL A 276 0.90 -22.43 13.31
N LEU A 277 0.85 -23.64 13.86
CA LEU A 277 0.78 -24.89 13.08
C LEU A 277 -0.63 -25.49 13.13
N ALA A 278 -1.20 -25.75 11.95
CA ALA A 278 -2.44 -26.51 11.82
C ALA A 278 -2.22 -28.01 12.03
N ARG A 279 -3.27 -28.71 12.50
CA ARG A 279 -3.25 -30.14 12.81
C ARG A 279 -2.90 -31.04 11.65
N GLU A 280 -3.33 -30.68 10.46
CA GLU A 280 -3.11 -31.48 9.25
C GLU A 280 -1.68 -31.37 8.72
N THR A 281 -0.88 -30.43 9.23
CA THR A 281 0.44 -30.08 8.71
C THR A 281 1.57 -30.23 9.73
N ASP A 282 1.32 -31.02 10.77
CA ASP A 282 2.15 -31.05 11.96
C ASP A 282 2.72 -32.45 12.19
N PRO A 283 3.99 -32.68 11.79
CA PRO A 283 4.64 -33.98 11.89
C PRO A 283 5.14 -34.31 13.31
N PHE A 284 5.02 -33.38 14.26
CA PHE A 284 5.70 -33.51 15.55
C PHE A 284 4.81 -34.11 16.65
N GLU A 285 5.41 -34.88 17.56
CA GLU A 285 4.68 -35.53 18.65
C GLU A 285 4.21 -34.51 19.70
N SER A 286 5.01 -33.46 19.97
CA SER A 286 4.71 -32.48 21.03
C SER A 286 4.98 -31.02 20.63
N ALA A 287 4.26 -30.06 21.23
CA ALA A 287 4.50 -28.63 20.95
C ALA A 287 5.91 -28.19 21.33
N ALA A 288 6.49 -28.83 22.34
CA ALA A 288 7.86 -28.58 22.77
C ALA A 288 8.87 -29.00 21.69
N GLU A 289 8.64 -30.15 21.06
CA GLU A 289 9.47 -30.65 19.96
C GLU A 289 9.44 -29.70 18.76
N VAL A 290 8.26 -29.18 18.39
CA VAL A 290 8.16 -28.17 17.33
C VAL A 290 8.98 -26.93 17.70
N ALA A 291 8.78 -26.39 18.90
CA ALA A 291 9.45 -25.17 19.34
C ALA A 291 10.97 -25.34 19.42
N GLU A 292 11.45 -26.53 19.76
CA GLU A 292 12.87 -26.89 19.74
C GLU A 292 13.41 -27.00 18.30
N TRP A 293 12.70 -27.68 17.41
CA TRP A 293 13.10 -27.83 16.01
C TRP A 293 13.09 -26.50 15.24
N LEU A 294 12.09 -25.65 15.50
CA LEU A 294 11.95 -24.32 14.93
C LEU A 294 12.82 -23.25 15.60
N ASP A 295 13.42 -23.56 16.76
CA ASP A 295 14.13 -22.61 17.63
C ASP A 295 13.32 -21.32 17.90
N GLY A 296 12.01 -21.47 18.12
CA GLY A 296 11.09 -20.35 18.13
C GLY A 296 9.78 -20.63 18.87
N PRO A 297 9.01 -19.58 19.20
CA PRO A 297 7.71 -19.75 19.82
C PRO A 297 6.67 -20.33 18.84
N VAL A 298 5.86 -21.27 19.31
CA VAL A 298 4.88 -22.01 18.50
C VAL A 298 3.55 -22.15 19.22
N ILE A 299 2.47 -22.02 18.46
CA ILE A 299 1.11 -22.42 18.86
C ILE A 299 0.65 -23.56 17.94
N ARG A 300 0.30 -24.71 18.52
CA ARG A 300 -0.34 -25.82 17.78
C ARG A 300 -1.86 -25.74 17.93
N LEU A 301 -2.56 -25.84 16.81
CA LEU A 301 -4.02 -25.97 16.72
C LEU A 301 -4.41 -27.32 16.13
#